data_AF-A0A8W8L1L7-F1
#
_entry.id   AF-A0A8W8L1L7-F1
#
_cell.length_a   1.000
_cell.length_b   1.000
_cell.length_c   1.000
_cell.angle_alpha   90.00
_cell.angle_beta   90.00
_cell.angle_gamma   90.00
#
_symmetry.space_group_name_H-M   'P 1'
#
loop_
_entity.id
_entity.type
_entity.pdbx_description
1 polymer ?
#
loop_
_entity_poly.entity_id
_entity_poly.type
_entity_poly.pdbx_seq_one_letter_code
_entity_poly.pdbx_strand_id
1 'polypeptide(L)'
;FTYRYMAEDVPEGIVPMKGIAELAGVSTPYLDEVITWCQGKLNKEFLVGNKLTGKDLKDTRAPQKYGYNKLEDLFTGSFEVTPR
;
A
#
# COMPACT_ATOMS: atom_id res chain seq x y z
N PHE A 1 2.19 19.43 -6.16
CA PHE A 1 1.55 18.13 -5.83
C PHE A 1 2.12 17.48 -4.57
N THR A 2 2.94 18.18 -3.79
CA THR A 2 3.59 17.67 -2.56
C THR A 2 2.86 18.09 -1.27
N TYR A 3 1.65 18.63 -1.39
CA TYR A 3 0.80 18.93 -0.22
C TYR A 3 0.34 17.62 0.45
N ARG A 4 -0.03 17.71 1.73
CA ARG A 4 -0.38 16.55 2.57
C ARG A 4 -1.47 15.67 1.97
N TYR A 5 -2.46 16.24 1.28
CA TYR A 5 -3.51 15.47 0.60
C TYR A 5 -3.01 14.35 -0.32
N MET A 6 -1.82 14.49 -0.93
CA MET A 6 -1.25 13.41 -1.73
C MET A 6 -0.02 12.80 -1.08
N ALA A 7 0.86 13.64 -0.54
CA ALA A 7 2.11 13.16 0.05
C ALA A 7 1.88 12.29 1.31
N GLU A 8 0.73 12.40 1.97
CA GLU A 8 0.37 11.60 3.15
C GLU A 8 -0.75 10.60 2.82
N ASP A 9 -1.91 11.06 2.33
CA ASP A 9 -3.08 10.17 2.17
C ASP A 9 -2.83 9.04 1.16
N VAL A 10 -1.97 9.25 0.15
CA VAL A 10 -1.65 8.20 -0.83
C VAL A 10 -0.83 7.08 -0.18
N PRO A 11 0.40 7.33 0.35
CA PRO A 11 1.21 6.27 0.95
C PRO A 11 0.67 5.73 2.28
N GLU A 12 -0.05 6.54 3.06
CA GLU A 12 -0.52 6.18 4.41
C GLU A 12 -1.97 5.67 4.45
N GLY A 13 -2.78 5.96 3.43
CA GLY A 13 -4.19 5.59 3.37
C GLY A 13 -4.55 4.76 2.15
N ILE A 14 -4.45 5.35 0.95
CA ILE A 14 -4.95 4.75 -0.30
C ILE A 14 -4.17 3.48 -0.66
N VAL A 15 -2.83 3.51 -0.63
CA VAL A 15 -2.00 2.34 -0.95
C VAL A 15 -2.23 1.20 0.06
N PRO A 16 -2.25 1.43 1.39
CA PRO A 16 -2.65 0.39 2.35
C PRO A 16 -4.04 -0.21 2.11
N MET A 17 -5.04 0.61 1.76
CA MET A 17 -6.38 0.11 1.41
C MET A 17 -6.32 -0.83 0.19
N LYS A 18 -5.58 -0.46 -0.86
CA LYS A 18 -5.33 -1.35 -2.00
C LYS A 18 -4.66 -2.64 -1.56
N GLY A 19 -3.68 -2.55 -0.67
CA GLY A 19 -2.93 -3.72 -0.20
C GLY A 19 -3.80 -4.73 0.53
N ILE A 20 -4.71 -4.27 1.39
CA ILE A 20 -5.70 -5.13 2.05
C ILE A 20 -6.65 -5.75 1.02
N ALA A 21 -7.15 -4.97 0.06
CA ALA A 21 -8.02 -5.49 -1.00
C ALA A 21 -7.32 -6.57 -1.86
N GLU A 22 -6.03 -6.37 -2.18
CA GLU A 22 -5.21 -7.36 -2.90
C GLU A 22 -5.07 -8.66 -2.10
N LEU A 23 -4.78 -8.58 -0.80
CA LEU A 23 -4.73 -9.75 0.08
C LEU A 23 -6.08 -10.47 0.19
N ALA A 24 -7.18 -9.73 0.17
CA ALA A 24 -8.54 -10.25 0.20
C ALA A 24 -9.02 -10.79 -1.16
N GLY A 25 -8.22 -10.67 -2.23
CA GLY A 25 -8.63 -11.06 -3.58
C GLY A 25 -9.74 -10.18 -4.19
N VAL A 26 -9.93 -8.97 -3.68
CA VAL A 26 -10.96 -8.02 -4.14
C VAL A 26 -10.37 -7.07 -5.16
N SER A 27 -10.95 -7.06 -6.37
CA SER A 27 -10.56 -6.12 -7.43
C SER A 27 -11.00 -4.70 -7.10
N THR A 28 -10.11 -3.73 -7.30
CA THR A 28 -10.32 -2.31 -7.00
C THR A 28 -9.84 -1.42 -8.16
N PRO A 29 -10.45 -1.55 -9.36
CA PRO A 29 -9.92 -0.92 -10.58
C PRO A 29 -9.85 0.61 -10.50
N TYR A 30 -10.81 1.26 -9.85
CA TYR A 30 -10.76 2.71 -9.65
C TYR A 30 -9.65 3.15 -8.69
N LEU A 31 -9.30 2.30 -7.72
CA LEU A 31 -8.17 2.55 -6.83
C LEU A 31 -6.86 2.41 -7.61
N ASP A 32 -6.78 1.46 -8.56
CA ASP A 32 -5.63 1.29 -9.45
C ASP A 32 -5.41 2.54 -10.33
N GLU A 33 -6.48 3.08 -10.91
CA GLU A 33 -6.43 4.32 -11.70
C GLU A 33 -5.96 5.52 -10.86
N VAL A 34 -6.53 5.70 -9.67
CA VAL A 34 -6.17 6.80 -8.76
C VAL A 34 -4.71 6.68 -8.32
N ILE A 35 -4.26 5.48 -7.91
CA ILE A 35 -2.88 5.25 -7.48
C ILE A 35 -1.90 5.50 -8.64
N THR A 36 -2.22 4.99 -9.84
CA THR A 36 -1.39 5.18 -11.05
C THR A 36 -1.19 6.66 -11.37
N TRP A 37 -2.24 7.46 -11.27
CA TRP A 37 -2.12 8.90 -11.48
C TRP A 37 -1.34 9.59 -10.35
N CYS A 38 -1.68 9.31 -9.09
CA CYS A 38 -1.05 9.92 -7.91
C CYS A 38 0.45 9.63 -7.84
N GLN A 39 0.87 8.38 -8.06
CA GLN A 39 2.28 7.98 -7.98
C GLN A 39 3.13 8.75 -9.02
N GLY A 40 2.59 8.97 -10.22
CA GLY A 40 3.24 9.81 -11.24
C GLY A 40 3.40 11.28 -10.79
N LYS A 41 2.41 11.85 -10.09
CA LYS A 41 2.50 13.22 -9.54
C LYS A 41 3.47 13.34 -8.37
N LEU A 42 3.69 12.25 -7.63
CA LEU A 42 4.61 12.19 -6.50
C LEU A 42 6.04 11.78 -6.89
N ASN A 43 6.27 11.43 -8.16
CA ASN A 43 7.51 10.82 -8.63
C ASN A 43 7.88 9.56 -7.81
N LYS A 44 6.88 8.70 -7.60
CA LYS A 44 6.95 7.45 -6.86
C LYS A 44 6.35 6.32 -7.68
N GLU A 45 6.63 5.08 -7.30
CA GLU A 45 6.05 3.88 -7.90
C GLU A 45 5.62 2.91 -6.80
N PHE A 46 4.30 2.81 -6.60
CA PHE A 46 3.69 1.90 -5.62
C PHE A 46 3.01 0.71 -6.31
N LEU A 47 2.27 0.98 -7.39
CA LEU A 47 1.54 0.00 -8.18
C LEU A 47 2.20 -0.17 -9.56
N VAL A 48 2.34 -1.43 -10.00
CA VAL A 48 2.79 -1.79 -11.35
C VAL A 48 1.73 -2.70 -11.96
N GLY A 49 1.09 -2.25 -13.04
CA GLY A 49 -0.13 -2.88 -13.54
C GLY A 49 -1.25 -2.76 -12.48
N ASN A 50 -1.71 -3.90 -11.94
CA ASN A 50 -2.74 -3.97 -10.90
C ASN A 50 -2.23 -4.52 -9.56
N LYS A 51 -0.90 -4.67 -9.41
CA LYS A 51 -0.26 -5.26 -8.22
C LYS A 51 0.61 -4.27 -7.50
N LEU A 52 0.55 -4.27 -6.17
CA LEU A 52 1.48 -3.53 -5.32
C LEU A 52 2.85 -4.20 -5.32
N THR A 53 3.63 -3.89 -6.34
CA THR A 53 5.02 -4.38 -6.53
C THR A 53 6.00 -3.25 -6.88
N GLY A 54 5.58 -1.99 -6.74
CA GLY A 54 6.42 -0.83 -7.04
C GLY A 54 7.59 -0.65 -6.08
N LYS A 55 8.70 -0.09 -6.59
CA LYS A 55 9.96 0.07 -5.85
C LYS A 55 9.87 0.96 -4.60
N ASP A 56 8.85 1.81 -4.50
CA ASP A 56 8.69 2.77 -3.41
C ASP A 56 7.70 2.29 -2.31
N LEU A 57 7.25 1.03 -2.35
CA LEU A 57 6.34 0.47 -1.32
C LEU A 57 6.90 0.55 0.11
N LYS A 58 8.23 0.54 0.26
CA LYS A 58 8.91 0.74 1.54
C LYS A 58 8.53 2.06 2.23
N ASP A 59 8.06 3.04 1.47
CA ASP A 59 7.65 4.36 1.96
C ASP A 59 6.15 4.42 2.33
N THR A 60 5.46 3.27 2.35
CA THR A 60 4.02 3.17 2.64
C THR A 60 3.76 2.37 3.91
N ARG A 61 2.48 2.22 4.28
CA ARG A 61 2.03 1.25 5.30
C ARG A 61 1.32 0.03 4.71
N ALA A 62 1.50 -0.24 3.42
CA ALA A 62 0.85 -1.38 2.79
C ALA A 62 1.34 -2.70 3.40
N PRO A 63 0.45 -3.69 3.62
CA PRO A 63 0.83 -5.02 4.13
C PRO A 63 2.01 -5.67 3.40
N GLN A 64 2.09 -5.46 2.09
CA GLN A 64 3.13 -5.98 1.19
C GLN A 64 4.54 -5.54 1.62
N LYS A 65 4.70 -4.33 2.18
CA LYS A 65 5.97 -3.85 2.73
C LYS A 65 6.49 -4.73 3.86
N TYR A 66 5.59 -5.32 4.63
CA TYR A 66 5.91 -6.14 5.81
C TYR A 66 6.02 -7.64 5.46
N GLY A 67 5.86 -8.01 4.18
CA GLY A 67 5.94 -9.39 3.73
C GLY A 67 4.68 -10.21 3.98
N TYR A 68 3.54 -9.57 4.27
CA TYR A 68 2.25 -10.26 4.37
C TYR A 68 1.75 -10.67 2.98
N ASN A 69 1.39 -11.95 2.83
CA ASN A 69 1.01 -12.55 1.55
C ASN A 69 -0.43 -13.06 1.51
N LYS A 70 -1.07 -13.17 2.68
CA LYS A 70 -2.46 -13.60 2.83
C LYS A 70 -3.17 -12.74 3.87
N LEU A 71 -4.49 -12.64 3.75
CA LEU A 71 -5.29 -11.76 4.62
C LEU A 71 -5.19 -12.16 6.09
N GLU A 72 -5.03 -13.44 6.37
CA GLU A 72 -4.91 -13.99 7.73
C GLU A 72 -3.65 -13.50 8.45
N ASP A 73 -2.58 -13.19 7.72
CA ASP A 73 -1.32 -12.70 8.30
C ASP A 73 -1.53 -11.41 9.11
N LEU A 74 -2.58 -10.63 8.79
CA LEU A 74 -2.94 -9.39 9.51
C LEU A 74 -3.52 -9.64 10.91
N PHE A 75 -3.96 -10.86 11.21
CA PHE A 75 -4.69 -11.19 12.43
C PHE A 75 -3.95 -12.18 13.34
N THR A 76 -2.95 -12.91 12.82
CA THR A 76 -2.28 -14.02 13.52
C THR A 76 -1.19 -13.60 14.51
N GLY A 77 -1.14 -12.34 14.93
CA GLY A 77 -0.01 -11.73 15.63
C GLY A 77 0.61 -12.54 16.77
N SER A 78 1.68 -13.26 16.48
CA SER A 78 2.77 -13.53 17.43
C SER A 78 3.70 -12.32 17.38
N PHE A 79 3.43 -11.32 18.21
CA PHE A 79 4.26 -10.12 18.30
C PHE A 79 5.45 -10.41 19.21
N GLU A 80 6.67 -10.44 18.68
CA GLU A 80 7.85 -10.17 19.51
C GLU A 80 7.83 -8.68 19.85
N VAL A 81 7.42 -8.37 21.09
CA VAL A 81 7.52 -7.01 21.62
C VAL A 81 9.00 -6.74 21.84
N THR A 82 9.65 -6.04 20.91
CA THR A 82 10.95 -5.42 21.21
C THR A 82 10.66 -4.26 22.17
N PRO A 83 11.18 -4.27 23.41
CA PRO A 83 11.00 -3.15 24.32
C PRO A 83 11.63 -1.90 23.69
N ARG A 84 10.92 -0.78 23.76
CA ARG A 84 11.50 0.54 23.46
C ARG A 84 12.41 1.01 24.56
#